data_AF-A0A1C5PTU0-F1
#
_entry.id   AF-A0A1C5PTU0-F1
#
_cell.length_a   1.000
_cell.length_b   1.000
_cell.length_c   1.000
_cell.angle_alpha   90.00
_cell.angle_beta   90.00
_cell.angle_gamma   90.00
#
_symmetry.space_group_name_H-M   'P 1'
#
loop_
_entity.id
_entity.type
_entity.pdbx_description
1 polymer ?
#
loop_
_entity_poly.entity_id
_entity_poly.type
_entity_poly.pdbx_seq_one_letter_code
_entity_poly.pdbx_strand_id
1 'polypeptide(L)'
;MIPSNDFSFYDGLLDTAHLLGIVPELYLNLNLSSLDTYFAMAREYQGEAGDVKALAMKKWFNTNYHYMAPEIEDSCCIALKGTKPFDEFSEARELGIETKPVITGAYTLLKLSRFTGTCRAEDVKTHVIKAYREITERFTAENAEWIQFDEPALVKDMTGEDIRLFKELYSGILDQKTDLKVFLQTYIWKNNYGKTLVPLERIKRKAGYVVLGTSCSLLHVPCTLRYETKMEEDIKEHFAFAEEKLRELSELKEVLSWDQPLNHPAFQENANLFTDERICGNPAVRSRIGQLGPADFQRVPVFDEREKQQKHEFGFLLLPTTTIGSFPQTKDVRANRAAYKKGQISEAQYKEFNREKIKECIRLQEDIGLDVLVHGEYERNDMVEYFGECLDGFLFTEKAWVQSYGTRCVKPPIVWGDISRSRPMTVEYSTYAKVLH
;
A
#
# COMPACT_ATOMS: atom_id res chain seq x y z
N MET A 1 -11.23 6.98 19.34
CA MET A 1 -9.85 7.46 19.57
C MET A 1 -9.34 7.95 18.23
N ILE A 2 -8.75 9.15 18.18
CA ILE A 2 -8.24 9.78 16.95
C ILE A 2 -6.72 9.55 16.92
N PRO A 3 -6.12 9.07 15.82
CA PRO A 3 -4.67 8.91 15.75
C PRO A 3 -3.94 10.27 15.61
N SER A 4 -2.70 10.31 16.06
CA SER A 4 -1.68 11.30 15.68
C SER A 4 -0.37 10.56 15.36
N ASN A 5 0.59 11.21 14.70
CA ASN A 5 1.78 10.55 14.15
C ASN A 5 1.51 9.50 13.06
N ASP A 6 0.27 9.41 12.59
CA ASP A 6 -0.12 8.65 11.39
C ASP A 6 0.17 9.41 10.10
N PHE A 7 0.27 10.75 10.15
CA PHE A 7 0.77 11.57 9.03
C PHE A 7 2.25 11.29 8.76
N SER A 8 2.64 11.31 7.49
CA SER A 8 4.03 11.22 7.07
C SER A 8 4.27 12.01 5.80
N PHE A 9 5.45 12.62 5.68
CA PHE A 9 5.89 13.22 4.42
C PHE A 9 6.25 12.18 3.35
N TYR A 10 6.58 10.95 3.76
CA TYR A 10 6.96 9.89 2.82
C TYR A 10 6.58 8.49 3.29
N ASP A 11 7.07 8.05 4.46
CA ASP A 11 6.85 6.72 5.02
C ASP A 11 6.90 6.69 6.55
N GLY A 12 5.89 6.06 7.18
CA GLY A 12 5.78 5.98 8.64
C GLY A 12 6.83 5.06 9.30
N LEU A 13 7.34 4.05 8.59
CA LEU A 13 8.46 3.26 9.12
C LEU A 13 9.76 4.10 9.09
N LEU A 14 10.00 4.82 7.99
CA LEU A 14 11.12 5.76 7.89
C LEU A 14 11.04 6.87 8.95
N ASP A 15 9.84 7.39 9.24
CA ASP A 15 9.63 8.37 10.31
C ASP A 15 10.08 7.82 11.67
N THR A 16 9.75 6.56 11.96
CA THR A 16 10.16 5.88 13.20
C THR A 16 11.67 5.65 13.23
N ALA A 17 12.28 5.25 12.11
CA ALA A 17 13.72 5.09 12.00
C ALA A 17 14.47 6.41 12.22
N HIS A 18 14.00 7.49 11.58
CA HIS A 18 14.56 8.83 11.69
C HIS A 18 14.39 9.41 13.10
N LEU A 19 13.23 9.20 13.72
CA LEU A 19 12.95 9.55 15.13
C LEU A 19 14.02 8.97 16.07
N LEU A 20 14.46 7.75 15.80
CA LEU A 20 15.42 7.00 16.61
C LEU A 20 16.88 7.17 16.16
N GLY A 21 17.14 8.06 15.20
CA GLY A 21 18.48 8.30 14.69
C GLY A 21 19.08 7.12 13.91
N ILE A 22 18.24 6.22 13.38
CA ILE A 22 18.65 5.13 12.49
C ILE A 22 18.85 5.73 11.09
N VAL A 23 20.03 6.33 10.91
CA VAL A 23 20.45 7.01 9.68
C VAL A 23 21.85 6.51 9.34
N PRO A 24 22.04 5.81 8.20
CA PRO A 24 23.36 5.34 7.78
C PRO A 24 24.38 6.48 7.63
N GLU A 25 25.66 6.17 7.87
CA GLU A 25 26.73 7.17 7.95
C GLU A 25 26.87 7.98 6.66
N LEU A 26 26.62 7.34 5.51
CA LEU A 26 26.66 7.98 4.19
C LEU A 26 25.70 9.17 4.06
N TYR A 27 24.53 9.14 4.72
CA TYR A 27 23.59 10.26 4.69
C TYR A 27 23.97 11.35 5.69
N LEU A 28 24.52 10.97 6.84
CA LEU A 28 25.02 11.92 7.85
C LEU A 28 26.20 12.74 7.30
N ASN A 29 27.07 12.11 6.51
CA ASN A 29 28.24 12.75 5.90
C ASN A 29 27.88 13.86 4.89
N LEU A 30 26.64 13.90 4.40
CA LEU A 30 26.15 14.98 3.54
C LEU A 30 25.91 16.29 4.31
N ASN A 31 25.84 16.26 5.65
CA ASN A 31 25.59 17.43 6.50
C ASN A 31 24.34 18.24 6.09
N LEU A 32 23.29 17.54 5.64
CA LEU A 32 22.02 18.14 5.24
C LEU A 32 21.19 18.52 6.47
N SER A 33 20.13 19.31 6.25
CA SER A 33 19.10 19.51 7.28
C SER A 33 18.48 18.15 7.69
N SER A 34 17.84 18.09 8.86
CA SER A 34 17.17 16.86 9.32
C SER A 34 16.12 16.37 8.30
N LEU A 35 15.34 17.28 7.73
CA LEU A 35 14.30 16.96 6.75
C LEU A 35 14.89 16.57 5.39
N ASP A 36 15.97 17.23 4.96
CA ASP A 36 16.64 16.87 3.71
C ASP A 36 17.36 15.52 3.83
N THR A 37 17.92 15.20 5.00
CA THR A 37 18.48 13.87 5.31
C THR A 37 17.40 12.79 5.23
N TYR A 38 16.22 13.06 5.81
CA TYR A 38 15.06 12.18 5.69
C TYR A 38 14.67 11.93 4.22
N PHE A 39 14.62 12.98 3.40
CA PHE A 39 14.30 12.83 1.98
C PHE A 39 15.43 12.18 1.17
N ALA A 40 16.70 12.40 1.52
CA ALA A 40 17.83 11.72 0.89
C ALA A 40 17.73 10.20 1.07
N MET A 41 17.36 9.74 2.27
CA MET A 41 17.06 8.32 2.53
C MET A 41 15.86 7.81 1.73
N ALA A 42 14.84 8.65 1.52
CA ALA A 42 13.60 8.25 0.86
C ALA A 42 13.70 8.20 -0.67
N ARG A 43 14.40 9.14 -1.29
CA ARG A 43 14.32 9.39 -2.74
C ARG A 43 15.64 9.78 -3.38
N GLU A 44 16.77 9.44 -2.75
CA GLU A 44 18.12 9.77 -3.19
C GLU A 44 18.46 11.26 -3.02
N TYR A 45 19.75 11.55 -3.04
CA TYR A 45 20.25 12.93 -3.10
C TYR A 45 21.38 12.97 -4.12
N GLN A 46 21.32 13.95 -5.01
CA GLN A 46 22.36 14.25 -5.99
C GLN A 46 22.56 15.76 -5.99
N GLY A 47 23.75 16.23 -5.60
CA GLY A 47 23.99 17.66 -5.42
C GLY A 47 25.39 18.01 -4.94
N GLU A 48 25.58 19.24 -4.47
CA GLU A 48 26.88 19.76 -4.05
C GLU A 48 27.48 18.97 -2.86
N ALA A 49 26.63 18.39 -2.00
CA ALA A 49 27.08 17.59 -0.87
C ALA A 49 27.52 16.15 -1.27
N GLY A 50 27.31 15.75 -2.52
CA GLY A 50 27.62 14.42 -3.05
C GLY A 50 26.40 13.67 -3.56
N ASP A 51 26.58 12.38 -3.81
CA ASP A 51 25.58 11.51 -4.43
C ASP A 51 25.34 10.27 -3.57
N VAL A 52 24.10 10.08 -3.12
CA VAL A 52 23.69 8.89 -2.36
C VAL A 52 22.39 8.33 -2.92
N LYS A 53 22.30 7.00 -2.98
CA LYS A 53 21.09 6.30 -3.40
C LYS A 53 20.07 6.30 -2.26
N ALA A 54 18.79 6.21 -2.61
CA ALA A 54 17.73 5.95 -1.64
C ALA A 54 17.91 4.58 -0.96
N LEU A 55 17.30 4.43 0.22
CA LEU A 55 17.12 3.14 0.88
C LEU A 55 16.30 2.18 0.01
N ALA A 56 16.40 0.89 0.31
CA ALA A 56 15.64 -0.13 -0.41
C ALA A 56 14.13 0.01 -0.11
N MET A 57 13.32 0.20 -1.16
CA MET A 57 11.86 0.21 -1.04
C MET A 57 11.31 -1.22 -1.05
N LYS A 58 10.43 -1.57 -0.10
CA LYS A 58 9.82 -2.90 0.02
C LYS A 58 8.31 -2.80 0.25
N LYS A 59 7.55 -3.82 -0.19
CA LYS A 59 6.11 -3.88 0.09
C LYS A 59 5.84 -3.99 1.59
N TRP A 60 4.92 -3.17 2.08
CA TRP A 60 4.38 -3.27 3.43
C TRP A 60 3.43 -4.47 3.51
N PHE A 61 3.98 -5.61 3.90
CA PHE A 61 3.28 -6.89 4.01
C PHE A 61 2.58 -7.28 2.70
N ASN A 62 1.29 -7.63 2.75
CA ASN A 62 0.47 -8.00 1.60
C ASN A 62 -0.30 -6.80 1.01
N THR A 63 0.10 -5.57 1.32
CA THR A 63 -0.50 -4.35 0.75
C THR A 63 0.23 -3.89 -0.52
N ASN A 64 -0.33 -2.89 -1.21
CA ASN A 64 0.34 -2.17 -2.30
C ASN A 64 1.07 -0.90 -1.83
N TYR A 65 1.08 -0.66 -0.52
CA TYR A 65 1.93 0.36 0.09
C TYR A 65 3.37 -0.16 0.18
N HIS A 66 4.35 0.72 0.03
CA HIS A 66 5.76 0.40 0.19
C HIS A 66 6.38 1.31 1.26
N TYR A 67 7.27 0.71 2.03
CA TYR A 67 8.07 1.40 3.04
C TYR A 67 9.53 1.48 2.59
N MET A 68 10.27 2.41 3.16
CA MET A 68 11.72 2.52 2.99
C MET A 68 12.38 1.67 4.08
N ALA A 69 13.06 0.60 3.70
CA ALA A 69 13.65 -0.32 4.66
C ALA A 69 14.83 0.36 5.39
N PRO A 70 14.73 0.60 6.71
CA PRO A 70 15.81 1.22 7.45
C PRO A 70 17.06 0.34 7.40
N GLU A 71 18.23 0.97 7.36
CA GLU A 71 19.51 0.27 7.42
C GLU A 71 20.18 0.55 8.77
N ILE A 72 20.51 -0.52 9.50
CA ILE A 72 21.22 -0.48 10.79
C ILE A 72 22.62 -1.02 10.54
N GLU A 73 23.61 -0.15 10.68
CA GLU A 73 25.04 -0.46 10.53
C GLU A 73 25.71 -0.63 11.90
N ASP A 74 26.92 -1.19 11.93
CA ASP A 74 27.68 -1.41 13.18
C ASP A 74 27.94 -0.10 13.97
N SER A 75 28.02 1.04 13.30
CA SER A 75 28.22 2.38 13.88
C SER A 75 26.92 3.08 14.31
N CYS A 76 25.75 2.48 14.03
CA CYS A 76 24.46 3.14 14.20
C CYS A 76 24.16 3.44 15.69
N CYS A 77 24.01 4.71 16.03
CA CYS A 77 23.70 5.16 17.39
C CYS A 77 22.18 5.34 17.58
N ILE A 78 21.49 4.27 18.00
CA ILE A 78 20.03 4.28 18.23
C ILE A 78 19.68 4.96 19.56
N ALA A 79 18.93 6.06 19.49
CA ALA A 79 18.42 6.82 20.64
C ALA A 79 17.26 7.72 20.19
N LEU A 80 16.41 8.19 21.11
CA LEU A 80 15.40 9.18 20.76
C LEU A 80 16.08 10.50 20.36
N LYS A 81 16.01 10.86 19.06
CA LYS A 81 16.64 12.08 18.51
C LYS A 81 15.62 13.08 17.94
N GLY A 82 14.50 12.58 17.41
CA GLY A 82 13.46 13.40 16.82
C GLY A 82 12.35 13.78 17.81
N THR A 83 11.47 14.68 17.37
CA THR A 83 10.34 15.20 18.17
C THR A 83 8.97 15.03 17.52
N LYS A 84 8.91 14.64 16.23
CA LYS A 84 7.68 14.59 15.41
C LYS A 84 6.44 14.04 16.13
N PRO A 85 6.46 12.86 16.78
CA PRO A 85 5.25 12.32 17.40
C PRO A 85 4.71 13.19 18.55
N PHE A 86 5.59 13.87 19.28
CA PHE A 86 5.24 14.74 20.40
C PHE A 86 4.77 16.11 19.90
N ASP A 87 5.40 16.61 18.84
CA ASP A 87 5.03 17.88 18.22
C ASP A 87 3.61 17.77 17.62
N GLU A 88 3.30 16.69 16.90
CA GLU A 88 1.97 16.46 16.32
C GLU A 88 0.91 16.15 17.39
N PHE A 89 1.28 15.47 18.48
CA PHE A 89 0.39 15.28 19.63
C PHE A 89 0.05 16.62 20.28
N SER A 90 1.06 17.47 20.50
CA SER A 90 0.88 18.81 21.08
C SER A 90 0.06 19.71 20.17
N GLU A 91 0.32 19.70 18.86
CA GLU A 91 -0.45 20.44 17.84
C GLU A 91 -1.94 20.07 17.90
N ALA A 92 -2.27 18.78 17.98
CA ALA A 92 -3.65 18.34 18.11
C ALA A 92 -4.30 18.80 19.43
N ARG A 93 -3.55 18.77 20.54
CA ARG A 93 -4.04 19.23 21.85
C ARG A 93 -4.27 20.73 21.91
N GLU A 94 -3.45 21.54 21.25
CA GLU A 94 -3.66 22.99 21.11
C GLU A 94 -5.00 23.31 20.41
N LEU A 95 -5.46 22.42 19.54
CA LEU A 95 -6.77 22.48 18.90
C LEU A 95 -7.91 21.85 19.74
N GLY A 96 -7.62 21.38 20.96
CA GLY A 96 -8.58 20.71 21.83
C GLY A 96 -8.91 19.27 21.42
N ILE A 97 -8.07 18.64 20.59
CA ILE A 97 -8.28 17.27 20.09
C ILE A 97 -7.35 16.32 20.85
N GLU A 98 -7.92 15.48 21.71
CA GLU A 98 -7.17 14.41 22.35
C GLU A 98 -6.90 13.29 21.34
N THR A 99 -5.63 12.95 21.16
CA THR A 99 -5.19 11.93 20.19
C THR A 99 -4.47 10.78 20.86
N LYS A 100 -4.35 9.68 20.13
CA LYS A 100 -3.52 8.52 20.48
C LYS A 100 -2.36 8.50 19.49
N PRO A 101 -1.13 8.85 19.90
CA PRO A 101 0.05 8.74 19.05
C PRO A 101 0.26 7.30 18.56
N VAL A 102 0.57 7.16 17.28
CA VAL A 102 0.84 5.88 16.62
C VAL A 102 2.30 5.82 16.20
N ILE A 103 3.04 4.81 16.66
CA ILE A 103 4.46 4.61 16.33
C ILE A 103 4.63 3.16 15.86
N THR A 104 5.49 2.92 14.87
CA THR A 104 5.81 1.53 14.50
C THR A 104 6.47 0.83 15.70
N GLY A 105 6.01 -0.35 16.07
CA GLY A 105 6.52 -1.09 17.22
C GLY A 105 7.98 -1.52 17.05
N ALA A 106 8.68 -1.67 18.18
CA ALA A 106 10.10 -1.95 18.23
C ALA A 106 10.49 -3.26 17.52
N TYR A 107 9.68 -4.31 17.66
CA TYR A 107 9.95 -5.60 17.02
C TYR A 107 9.76 -5.51 15.51
N THR A 108 8.69 -4.85 15.03
CA THR A 108 8.45 -4.63 13.60
C THR A 108 9.53 -3.75 12.99
N LEU A 109 9.96 -2.68 13.68
CA LEU A 109 11.08 -1.86 13.24
C LEU A 109 12.34 -2.71 13.02
N LEU A 110 12.75 -3.51 14.02
CA LEU A 110 13.93 -4.36 13.89
C LEU A 110 13.76 -5.45 12.82
N LYS A 111 12.56 -6.05 12.72
CA LYS A 111 12.29 -7.13 11.76
C LYS A 111 12.27 -6.66 10.31
N LEU A 112 11.87 -5.40 10.06
CA LEU A 112 11.81 -4.82 8.72
C LEU A 112 13.08 -4.05 8.35
N SER A 113 13.93 -3.73 9.33
CA SER A 113 15.25 -3.15 9.10
C SER A 113 16.21 -4.16 8.44
N ARG A 114 17.12 -3.66 7.63
CA ARG A 114 18.25 -4.39 7.08
C ARG A 114 19.48 -4.11 7.94
N PHE A 115 20.07 -5.17 8.46
CA PHE A 115 21.36 -5.07 9.15
C PHE A 115 22.50 -5.18 8.15
N THR A 116 23.44 -4.25 8.21
CA THR A 116 24.67 -4.25 7.42
C THR A 116 25.87 -4.47 8.34
N GLY A 117 26.94 -5.09 7.85
CA GLY A 117 28.08 -5.45 8.70
C GLY A 117 27.79 -6.65 9.62
N THR A 118 28.23 -6.55 10.87
CA THR A 118 28.23 -7.65 11.83
C THR A 118 27.10 -7.58 12.85
N CYS A 119 26.53 -6.39 13.08
CA CYS A 119 25.47 -6.17 14.05
C CYS A 119 24.18 -6.89 13.67
N ARG A 120 23.44 -7.32 14.68
CA ARG A 120 22.14 -7.99 14.58
C ARG A 120 21.17 -7.34 15.56
N ALA A 121 19.90 -7.76 15.48
CA ALA A 121 18.84 -7.23 16.33
C ALA A 121 19.16 -7.36 17.83
N GLU A 122 19.81 -8.45 18.24
CA GLU A 122 20.21 -8.68 19.63
C GLU A 122 21.23 -7.66 20.15
N ASP A 123 22.15 -7.20 19.29
CA ASP A 123 23.20 -6.25 19.67
C ASP A 123 22.64 -4.84 19.95
N VAL A 124 21.57 -4.48 19.24
CA VAL A 124 20.96 -3.14 19.33
C VAL A 124 19.71 -3.11 20.22
N LYS A 125 19.19 -4.27 20.64
CA LYS A 125 17.95 -4.43 21.41
C LYS A 125 17.89 -3.52 22.64
N THR A 126 18.96 -3.44 23.43
CA THR A 126 19.00 -2.62 24.66
C THR A 126 18.86 -1.13 24.35
N HIS A 127 19.47 -0.65 23.26
CA HIS A 127 19.35 0.74 22.81
C HIS A 127 17.93 1.07 22.35
N VAL A 128 17.30 0.13 21.61
CA VAL A 128 15.89 0.25 21.19
C VAL A 128 14.96 0.29 22.40
N ILE A 129 15.12 -0.61 23.36
CA ILE A 129 14.32 -0.62 24.61
C ILE A 129 14.42 0.73 25.31
N LYS A 130 15.63 1.26 25.46
CA LYS A 130 15.84 2.56 26.11
C LYS A 130 15.12 3.69 25.36
N ALA A 131 15.24 3.74 24.04
CA ALA A 131 14.63 4.81 23.25
C ALA A 131 13.09 4.73 23.27
N TYR A 132 12.50 3.54 23.15
CA TYR A 132 11.05 3.37 23.25
C TYR A 132 10.51 3.65 24.66
N ARG A 133 11.31 3.37 25.70
CA ARG A 133 10.95 3.76 27.08
C ARG A 133 10.89 5.28 27.21
N GLU A 134 11.91 5.99 26.72
CA GLU A 134 11.95 7.45 26.72
C GLU A 134 10.75 8.05 25.97
N ILE A 135 10.32 7.42 24.86
CA ILE A 135 9.08 7.79 24.16
C ILE A 135 7.86 7.67 25.10
N THR A 136 7.70 6.54 25.80
CA THR A 136 6.56 6.36 26.70
C THR A 136 6.60 7.33 27.89
N GLU A 137 7.77 7.58 28.46
CA GLU A 137 7.98 8.52 29.57
C GLU A 137 7.60 9.94 29.15
N ARG A 138 8.00 10.36 27.95
CA ARG A 138 7.66 11.68 27.42
C ARG A 138 6.17 11.84 27.18
N PHE A 139 5.50 10.86 26.57
CA PHE A 139 4.04 10.92 26.40
C PHE A 139 3.28 10.87 27.73
N THR A 140 3.77 10.13 28.73
CA THR A 140 3.24 10.19 30.09
C THR A 140 3.40 11.60 30.68
N ALA A 141 4.56 12.24 30.53
CA ALA A 141 4.78 13.61 31.00
C ALA A 141 3.87 14.62 30.28
N GLU A 142 3.56 14.38 29.01
CA GLU A 142 2.61 15.15 28.22
C GLU A 142 1.13 14.77 28.50
N ASN A 143 0.87 13.87 29.46
CA ASN A 143 -0.45 13.38 29.86
C ASN A 143 -1.26 12.69 28.75
N ALA A 144 -0.59 12.05 27.80
CA ALA A 144 -1.28 11.20 26.82
C ALA A 144 -1.92 9.98 27.52
N GLU A 145 -3.19 9.70 27.24
CA GLU A 145 -3.88 8.54 27.83
C GLU A 145 -3.49 7.22 27.12
N TRP A 146 -3.26 7.28 25.80
CA TRP A 146 -2.99 6.12 24.96
C TRP A 146 -1.79 6.33 24.06
N ILE A 147 -1.03 5.25 23.83
CA ILE A 147 -0.08 5.14 22.73
C ILE A 147 -0.35 3.84 21.96
N GLN A 148 -0.19 3.85 20.65
CA GLN A 148 -0.25 2.65 19.82
C GLN A 148 1.14 2.31 19.31
N PHE A 149 1.56 1.05 19.53
CA PHE A 149 2.73 0.49 18.89
C PHE A 149 2.29 -0.54 17.85
N ASP A 150 2.53 -0.24 16.59
CA ASP A 150 2.14 -1.13 15.49
C ASP A 150 3.11 -2.29 15.33
N GLU A 151 2.65 -3.50 15.67
CA GLU A 151 3.42 -4.74 15.54
C GLU A 151 2.87 -5.71 14.48
N PRO A 152 2.67 -5.28 13.21
CA PRO A 152 2.16 -6.17 12.16
C PRO A 152 3.13 -7.29 11.83
N ALA A 153 4.43 -7.21 12.19
CA ALA A 153 5.37 -8.32 11.97
C ALA A 153 5.00 -9.60 12.72
N LEU A 154 4.16 -9.51 13.76
CA LEU A 154 3.64 -10.65 14.53
C LEU A 154 2.70 -11.56 13.73
N VAL A 155 2.18 -11.11 12.59
CA VAL A 155 1.32 -11.95 11.73
C VAL A 155 2.13 -12.90 10.82
N LYS A 156 3.45 -12.73 10.77
CA LYS A 156 4.35 -13.65 10.05
C LYS A 156 4.58 -14.91 10.88
N ASP A 157 5.02 -15.98 10.22
CA ASP A 157 5.53 -17.15 10.94
C ASP A 157 6.69 -16.72 11.85
N MET A 158 6.53 -16.98 13.15
CA MET A 158 7.49 -16.59 14.18
C MET A 158 8.32 -17.78 14.63
N THR A 159 9.64 -17.61 14.63
CA THR A 159 10.56 -18.57 15.23
C THR A 159 10.57 -18.44 16.76
N GLY A 160 11.20 -19.40 17.45
CA GLY A 160 11.44 -19.29 18.88
C GLY A 160 12.30 -18.08 19.27
N GLU A 161 13.21 -17.65 18.39
CA GLU A 161 14.02 -16.44 18.55
C GLU A 161 13.16 -15.18 18.44
N ASP A 162 12.29 -15.10 17.43
CA ASP A 162 11.38 -13.98 17.23
C ASP A 162 10.47 -13.75 18.45
N ILE A 163 9.91 -14.83 19.00
CA ILE A 163 9.05 -14.77 20.19
C ILE A 163 9.84 -14.28 21.42
N ARG A 164 11.10 -14.71 21.58
CA ARG A 164 11.94 -14.26 22.69
C ARG A 164 12.28 -12.78 22.56
N LEU A 165 12.75 -12.36 21.39
CA LEU A 165 13.08 -10.96 21.11
C LEU A 165 11.88 -10.04 21.36
N PHE A 166 10.70 -10.38 20.85
CA PHE A 166 9.47 -9.60 21.09
C PHE A 166 9.16 -9.47 22.59
N LYS A 167 9.21 -10.58 23.34
CA LYS A 167 8.96 -10.56 24.79
C LYS A 167 9.98 -9.70 25.53
N GLU A 168 11.26 -9.83 25.21
CA GLU A 168 12.32 -9.06 25.86
C GLU A 168 12.22 -7.56 25.58
N LEU A 169 11.93 -7.19 24.32
CA LEU A 169 11.66 -5.81 23.93
C LEU A 169 10.52 -5.22 24.76
N TYR A 170 9.34 -5.87 24.75
CA TYR A 170 8.16 -5.32 25.41
C TYR A 170 8.19 -5.41 26.94
N SER A 171 8.80 -6.45 27.51
CA SER A 171 9.08 -6.48 28.95
C SER A 171 9.98 -5.31 29.32
N GLY A 172 11.05 -5.03 28.56
CA GLY A 172 11.93 -3.90 28.82
C GLY A 172 11.27 -2.53 28.61
N ILE A 173 10.44 -2.38 27.58
CA ILE A 173 9.76 -1.10 27.26
C ILE A 173 8.69 -0.79 28.32
N LEU A 174 7.94 -1.79 28.75
CA LEU A 174 6.76 -1.60 29.60
C LEU A 174 7.02 -1.77 31.11
N ASP A 175 8.23 -2.17 31.52
CA ASP A 175 8.60 -2.45 32.93
C ASP A 175 8.26 -1.29 33.89
N GLN A 176 8.42 -0.05 33.42
CA GLN A 176 8.21 1.18 34.21
C GLN A 176 6.99 1.97 33.76
N LYS A 177 6.11 1.36 32.96
CA LYS A 177 4.94 2.03 32.43
C LYS A 177 3.94 2.34 33.54
N THR A 178 3.50 3.58 33.58
CA THR A 178 2.46 4.08 34.48
C THR A 178 1.06 3.82 33.88
N ASP A 179 0.14 4.77 33.96
CA ASP A 179 -1.26 4.62 33.56
C ASP A 179 -1.52 4.69 32.03
N LEU A 180 -0.47 4.95 31.22
CA LEU A 180 -0.58 4.98 29.76
C LEU A 180 -1.16 3.64 29.26
N LYS A 181 -2.03 3.63 28.24
CA LYS A 181 -2.62 2.39 27.69
C LYS A 181 -2.07 2.07 26.29
N VAL A 182 -1.97 0.79 25.91
CA VAL A 182 -1.32 0.32 24.66
C VAL A 182 -2.30 -0.46 23.76
N PHE A 183 -2.29 -0.21 22.44
CA PHE A 183 -3.23 -0.75 21.43
C PHE A 183 -2.53 -1.43 20.23
N LEU A 184 -3.18 -2.42 19.55
CA LEU A 184 -2.68 -3.26 18.42
C LEU A 184 -3.79 -3.56 17.35
N GLN A 185 -3.52 -3.65 16.01
CA GLN A 185 -4.57 -3.49 14.95
C GLN A 185 -4.35 -4.16 13.49
N THR A 186 -5.41 -4.63 12.71
CA THR A 186 -5.48 -5.09 11.22
C THR A 186 -6.86 -5.11 10.34
N TYR A 187 -7.00 -4.59 9.04
CA TYR A 187 -8.03 -4.71 7.86
C TYR A 187 -9.01 -3.56 7.25
N ILE A 188 -9.78 -3.73 6.09
CA ILE A 188 -10.38 -2.63 5.21
C ILE A 188 -11.82 -2.66 4.50
N TRP A 189 -12.82 -3.55 4.71
CA TRP A 189 -14.14 -3.50 3.97
C TRP A 189 -15.29 -2.71 4.64
N LYS A 190 -16.40 -2.37 3.92
CA LYS A 190 -17.65 -1.86 4.53
C LYS A 190 -18.14 -2.89 5.53
N ASN A 191 -18.50 -2.45 6.73
CA ASN A 191 -18.77 -3.37 7.81
C ASN A 191 -20.22 -3.88 7.72
N ASN A 192 -20.37 -5.20 7.82
CA ASN A 192 -21.68 -5.79 8.12
C ASN A 192 -21.84 -5.81 9.64
N TYR A 193 -22.72 -4.95 10.17
CA TYR A 193 -22.83 -4.74 11.61
C TYR A 193 -23.25 -6.03 12.32
N GLY A 194 -24.17 -6.80 11.74
CA GLY A 194 -24.59 -8.10 12.26
C GLY A 194 -23.43 -9.07 12.47
N LYS A 195 -22.50 -9.15 11.51
CA LYS A 195 -21.30 -10.00 11.64
C LYS A 195 -20.31 -9.50 12.69
N THR A 196 -20.30 -8.20 12.98
CA THR A 196 -19.42 -7.58 13.99
C THR A 196 -19.98 -7.67 15.40
N LEU A 197 -21.30 -7.55 15.58
CA LEU A 197 -21.95 -7.64 16.90
C LEU A 197 -21.72 -9.01 17.57
N VAL A 198 -21.77 -10.10 16.81
CA VAL A 198 -21.60 -11.47 17.33
C VAL A 198 -20.27 -11.71 18.06
N PRO A 199 -19.09 -11.45 17.46
CA PRO A 199 -17.82 -11.59 18.16
C PRO A 199 -17.67 -10.57 19.30
N LEU A 200 -18.19 -9.35 19.17
CA LEU A 200 -18.11 -8.34 20.23
C LEU A 200 -18.86 -8.74 21.49
N GLU A 201 -20.05 -9.30 21.38
CA GLU A 201 -20.80 -9.84 22.54
C GLU A 201 -20.02 -10.93 23.26
N ARG A 202 -19.26 -11.75 22.54
CA ARG A 202 -18.38 -12.77 23.13
C ARG A 202 -17.18 -12.16 23.85
N ILE A 203 -16.62 -11.06 23.32
CA ILE A 203 -15.47 -10.36 23.89
C ILE A 203 -15.88 -9.58 25.14
N LYS A 204 -17.00 -8.85 25.10
CA LYS A 204 -17.53 -8.08 26.25
C LYS A 204 -17.72 -8.93 27.50
N ARG A 205 -18.08 -10.21 27.36
CA ARG A 205 -18.22 -11.15 28.49
C ARG A 205 -16.89 -11.54 29.16
N LYS A 206 -15.75 -11.28 28.50
CA LYS A 206 -14.42 -11.73 28.95
C LYS A 206 -13.43 -10.60 29.20
N ALA A 207 -13.68 -9.40 28.69
CA ALA A 207 -12.79 -8.26 28.78
C ALA A 207 -13.33 -7.20 29.73
N GLY A 208 -12.48 -6.64 30.60
CA GLY A 208 -12.85 -5.52 31.48
C GLY A 208 -13.03 -4.18 30.74
N TYR A 209 -12.46 -4.06 29.54
CA TYR A 209 -12.61 -2.90 28.66
C TYR A 209 -12.53 -3.34 27.20
N VAL A 210 -13.37 -2.76 26.33
CA VAL A 210 -13.41 -3.07 24.90
C VAL A 210 -13.33 -1.77 24.12
N VAL A 211 -12.41 -1.72 23.16
CA VAL A 211 -12.23 -0.60 22.26
C VAL A 211 -12.54 -1.04 20.83
N LEU A 212 -13.36 -0.27 20.15
CA LEU A 212 -13.57 -0.41 18.71
C LEU A 212 -12.56 0.48 18.00
N GLY A 213 -11.74 -0.13 17.16
CA GLY A 213 -10.86 0.55 16.23
C GLY A 213 -11.19 0.12 14.81
N THR A 214 -10.66 0.85 13.82
CA THR A 214 -10.65 0.31 12.47
C THR A 214 -9.87 -0.97 12.47
N SER A 215 -10.12 -1.80 11.47
CA SER A 215 -9.35 -3.00 11.31
C SER A 215 -7.89 -2.61 11.09
N CYS A 216 -7.40 -1.84 10.09
CA CYS A 216 -6.01 -1.29 10.06
C CYS A 216 -6.01 0.23 9.90
N SER A 217 -4.83 0.85 9.77
CA SER A 217 -4.72 2.23 9.31
C SER A 217 -5.55 2.44 8.05
N LEU A 218 -6.26 3.57 8.00
CA LEU A 218 -7.06 3.97 6.85
C LEU A 218 -6.22 4.48 5.68
N LEU A 219 -4.90 4.52 5.83
CA LEU A 219 -3.93 4.78 4.75
C LEU A 219 -4.17 3.91 3.50
N HIS A 220 -4.66 2.69 3.70
CA HIS A 220 -4.84 1.70 2.64
C HIS A 220 -6.20 1.77 1.93
N VAL A 221 -7.05 2.73 2.29
CA VAL A 221 -8.31 2.99 1.61
C VAL A 221 -8.34 4.43 1.09
N PRO A 222 -9.19 4.72 0.10
CA PRO A 222 -9.33 6.08 -0.36
C PRO A 222 -9.93 6.99 0.72
N CYS A 223 -9.87 8.30 0.52
CA CYS A 223 -10.30 9.26 1.53
C CYS A 223 -11.83 9.26 1.77
N THR A 224 -12.63 9.37 0.71
CA THR A 224 -14.09 9.61 0.87
C THR A 224 -14.87 9.33 -0.42
N LEU A 225 -16.08 8.80 -0.30
CA LEU A 225 -16.99 8.56 -1.43
C LEU A 225 -17.63 9.85 -1.96
N ARG A 226 -17.56 10.96 -1.21
CA ARG A 226 -18.22 12.23 -1.58
C ARG A 226 -17.80 12.77 -2.95
N TYR A 227 -16.60 12.41 -3.42
CA TYR A 227 -16.06 12.84 -4.70
C TYR A 227 -16.26 11.86 -5.86
N GLU A 228 -16.92 10.72 -5.60
CA GLU A 228 -17.35 9.78 -6.64
C GLU A 228 -18.72 10.22 -7.15
N THR A 229 -18.74 11.07 -8.17
CA THR A 229 -19.95 11.71 -8.69
C THR A 229 -20.60 10.95 -9.85
N LYS A 230 -19.86 10.05 -10.49
CA LYS A 230 -20.32 9.22 -11.61
C LYS A 230 -20.70 7.79 -11.22
N MET A 231 -20.42 7.38 -9.99
CA MET A 231 -20.83 6.06 -9.50
C MET A 231 -22.34 6.08 -9.23
N GLU A 232 -23.05 5.07 -9.73
CA GLU A 232 -24.49 4.91 -9.48
C GLU A 232 -24.74 4.73 -7.97
N GLU A 233 -25.84 5.30 -7.46
CA GLU A 233 -26.05 5.43 -6.01
C GLU A 233 -26.26 4.07 -5.32
N ASP A 234 -26.95 3.15 -5.99
CA ASP A 234 -27.16 1.76 -5.58
C ASP A 234 -25.84 0.96 -5.50
N ILE A 235 -24.87 1.28 -6.35
CA ILE A 235 -23.52 0.73 -6.25
C ILE A 235 -22.75 1.41 -5.11
N LYS A 236 -22.87 2.74 -5.02
CA LYS A 236 -22.12 3.58 -4.07
C LYS A 236 -22.43 3.26 -2.62
N GLU A 237 -23.69 2.95 -2.30
CA GLU A 237 -24.13 2.59 -0.94
C GLU A 237 -23.40 1.36 -0.37
N HIS A 238 -22.89 0.47 -1.22
CA HIS A 238 -22.13 -0.72 -0.79
C HIS A 238 -20.65 -0.43 -0.44
N PHE A 239 -20.16 0.79 -0.65
CA PHE A 239 -18.79 1.16 -0.35
C PHE A 239 -18.67 1.95 0.96
N ALA A 240 -17.48 1.92 1.55
CA ALA A 240 -17.07 2.83 2.61
C ALA A 240 -15.56 3.11 2.49
N PHE A 241 -15.20 4.35 2.20
CA PHE A 241 -13.81 4.84 2.21
C PHE A 241 -13.46 5.34 3.62
N ALA A 242 -12.36 6.09 3.80
CA ALA A 242 -11.88 6.45 5.14
C ALA A 242 -12.93 7.24 5.96
N GLU A 243 -13.50 8.31 5.39
CA GLU A 243 -14.54 9.11 6.06
C GLU A 243 -15.77 8.27 6.43
N GLU A 244 -16.24 7.41 5.52
CA GLU A 244 -17.40 6.55 5.81
C GLU A 244 -17.08 5.50 6.88
N LYS A 245 -15.87 4.92 6.89
CA LYS A 245 -15.46 3.97 7.94
C LYS A 245 -15.38 4.61 9.32
N LEU A 246 -15.00 5.89 9.41
CA LEU A 246 -15.05 6.63 10.67
C LEU A 246 -16.49 6.83 11.14
N ARG A 247 -17.42 7.07 10.21
CA ARG A 247 -18.86 7.09 10.51
C ARG A 247 -19.34 5.72 10.98
N GLU A 248 -18.96 4.63 10.30
CA GLU A 248 -19.32 3.27 10.70
C GLU A 248 -18.88 2.96 12.14
N LEU A 249 -17.69 3.40 12.55
CA LEU A 249 -17.22 3.23 13.92
C LEU A 249 -18.06 4.03 14.94
N SER A 250 -18.46 5.25 14.58
CA SER A 250 -19.35 6.06 15.43
C SER A 250 -20.73 5.42 15.56
N GLU A 251 -21.32 4.99 14.45
CA GLU A 251 -22.63 4.32 14.43
C GLU A 251 -22.59 3.00 15.22
N LEU A 252 -21.55 2.18 15.04
CA LEU A 252 -21.39 0.94 15.81
C LEU A 252 -21.32 1.20 17.31
N LYS A 253 -20.61 2.27 17.74
CA LYS A 253 -20.57 2.67 19.15
C LYS A 253 -21.97 3.00 19.67
N GLU A 254 -22.75 3.78 18.93
CA GLU A 254 -24.13 4.14 19.29
C GLU A 254 -25.05 2.92 19.35
N VAL A 255 -25.01 2.07 18.31
CA VAL A 255 -25.77 0.81 18.23
C VAL A 255 -25.46 -0.08 19.44
N LEU A 256 -24.19 -0.20 19.83
CA LEU A 256 -23.74 -1.05 20.95
C LEU A 256 -24.07 -0.48 22.33
N SER A 257 -24.39 0.80 22.42
CA SER A 257 -24.85 1.47 23.64
C SER A 257 -26.38 1.50 23.75
N TRP A 258 -27.11 1.05 22.72
CA TRP A 258 -28.56 0.97 22.73
C TRP A 258 -29.06 -0.26 23.49
N ASP A 259 -30.18 -0.16 24.21
CA ASP A 259 -30.74 -1.27 25.01
C ASP A 259 -31.04 -2.52 24.17
N GLN A 260 -31.49 -2.30 22.93
CA GLN A 260 -31.75 -3.34 21.93
C GLN A 260 -31.01 -2.99 20.64
N PRO A 261 -29.71 -3.33 20.51
CA PRO A 261 -28.87 -2.92 19.37
C PRO A 261 -29.46 -3.25 18.00
N LEU A 262 -30.16 -4.38 17.88
CA LEU A 262 -30.80 -4.82 16.65
C LEU A 262 -31.95 -3.92 16.20
N ASN A 263 -32.56 -3.15 17.11
CA ASN A 263 -33.66 -2.23 16.78
C ASN A 263 -33.16 -0.81 16.48
N HIS A 264 -31.86 -0.56 16.54
CA HIS A 264 -31.29 0.74 16.24
C HIS A 264 -31.46 1.08 14.75
N PRO A 265 -31.89 2.30 14.36
CA PRO A 265 -32.11 2.67 12.96
C PRO A 265 -30.90 2.43 12.05
N ALA A 266 -29.69 2.83 12.48
CA ALA A 266 -28.46 2.60 11.72
C ALA A 266 -28.14 1.10 11.51
N PHE A 267 -28.53 0.24 12.46
CA PHE A 267 -28.39 -1.21 12.28
C PHE A 267 -29.38 -1.73 11.24
N GLN A 268 -30.64 -1.29 11.28
CA GLN A 268 -31.68 -1.69 10.34
C GLN A 268 -31.33 -1.27 8.91
N GLU A 269 -30.85 -0.03 8.72
CA GLU A 269 -30.38 0.47 7.42
C GLU A 269 -29.20 -0.35 6.89
N ASN A 270 -28.17 -0.59 7.72
CA ASN A 270 -27.04 -1.43 7.35
C ASN A 270 -27.49 -2.87 7.01
N ALA A 271 -28.39 -3.45 7.81
CA ALA A 271 -28.87 -4.82 7.61
C ALA A 271 -29.64 -4.96 6.29
N ASN A 272 -30.51 -4.00 5.96
CA ASN A 272 -31.27 -3.98 4.71
C ASN A 272 -30.35 -3.95 3.48
N LEU A 273 -29.24 -3.21 3.53
CA LEU A 273 -28.26 -3.19 2.44
C LEU A 273 -27.65 -4.58 2.13
N PHE A 274 -27.66 -5.50 3.10
CA PHE A 274 -27.08 -6.84 2.97
C PHE A 274 -28.14 -7.95 2.84
N THR A 275 -29.44 -7.63 2.69
CA THR A 275 -30.49 -8.65 2.49
C THR A 275 -30.49 -9.20 1.07
N ASP A 276 -30.23 -8.34 0.09
CA ASP A 276 -30.25 -8.71 -1.33
C ASP A 276 -28.86 -9.08 -1.86
N GLU A 277 -28.84 -9.91 -2.91
CA GLU A 277 -27.60 -10.27 -3.58
C GLU A 277 -27.10 -9.05 -4.39
N ARG A 278 -25.98 -8.47 -3.94
CA ARG A 278 -25.38 -7.23 -4.50
C ARG A 278 -25.27 -7.22 -6.02
N ILE A 279 -25.03 -8.37 -6.66
CA ILE A 279 -24.82 -8.49 -8.11
C ILE A 279 -25.37 -9.83 -8.60
N CYS A 280 -26.15 -9.78 -9.68
CA CYS A 280 -26.52 -10.97 -10.43
C CYS A 280 -25.29 -11.54 -11.16
N GLY A 281 -24.85 -12.74 -10.78
CA GLY A 281 -23.68 -13.40 -11.39
C GLY A 281 -23.85 -13.65 -12.89
N ASN A 282 -22.74 -13.85 -13.61
CA ASN A 282 -22.73 -14.14 -15.04
C ASN A 282 -22.76 -15.67 -15.27
N PRO A 283 -23.90 -16.26 -15.71
CA PRO A 283 -24.00 -17.72 -15.83
C PRO A 283 -23.05 -18.30 -16.88
N ALA A 284 -22.73 -17.54 -17.93
CA ALA A 284 -21.80 -17.98 -18.97
C ALA A 284 -20.36 -18.08 -18.44
N VAL A 285 -19.93 -17.12 -17.61
CA VAL A 285 -18.63 -17.17 -16.93
C VAL A 285 -18.58 -18.38 -16.00
N ARG A 286 -19.61 -18.57 -15.16
CA ARG A 286 -19.68 -19.70 -14.22
C ARG A 286 -19.67 -21.06 -14.93
N SER A 287 -20.44 -21.19 -16.02
CA SER A 287 -20.45 -22.40 -16.86
C SER A 287 -19.08 -22.68 -17.46
N ARG A 288 -18.41 -21.65 -18.01
CA ARG A 288 -17.06 -21.78 -18.58
C ARG A 288 -16.02 -22.20 -17.53
N ILE A 289 -16.07 -21.63 -16.32
CA ILE A 289 -15.18 -22.02 -15.21
C ILE A 289 -15.42 -23.49 -14.84
N GLY A 290 -16.68 -23.94 -14.79
CA GLY A 290 -17.04 -25.33 -14.48
C GLY A 290 -16.57 -26.35 -15.52
N GLN A 291 -16.18 -25.92 -16.71
CA GLN A 291 -15.67 -26.79 -17.79
C GLN A 291 -14.14 -26.89 -17.81
N LEU A 292 -13.41 -26.13 -16.98
CA LEU A 292 -11.95 -26.17 -16.96
C LEU A 292 -11.45 -27.53 -16.49
N GLY A 293 -10.48 -28.10 -17.20
CA GLY A 293 -9.81 -29.35 -16.87
C GLY A 293 -8.29 -29.18 -16.71
N PRO A 294 -7.56 -30.22 -16.26
CA PRO A 294 -6.11 -30.15 -16.08
C PRO A 294 -5.34 -29.73 -17.33
N ALA A 295 -5.84 -30.06 -18.52
CA ALA A 295 -5.21 -29.72 -19.79
C ALA A 295 -5.17 -28.20 -20.06
N ASP A 296 -6.14 -27.43 -19.55
CA ASP A 296 -6.18 -25.97 -19.72
C ASP A 296 -5.03 -25.26 -18.99
N PHE A 297 -4.39 -25.94 -18.03
CA PHE A 297 -3.27 -25.44 -17.23
C PHE A 297 -1.91 -26.02 -17.66
N GLN A 298 -1.88 -26.88 -18.70
CA GLN A 298 -0.66 -27.54 -19.15
C GLN A 298 -0.27 -27.12 -20.57
N ARG A 299 0.92 -26.53 -20.70
CA ARG A 299 1.53 -26.23 -22.01
C ARG A 299 2.07 -27.51 -22.64
N VAL A 300 1.67 -27.80 -23.87
CA VAL A 300 2.22 -28.87 -24.71
C VAL A 300 2.91 -28.29 -25.97
N PRO A 301 4.02 -28.88 -26.44
CA PRO A 301 4.80 -29.95 -25.80
C PRO A 301 5.55 -29.46 -24.55
N VAL A 302 6.30 -30.32 -23.86
CA VAL A 302 7.11 -29.97 -22.68
C VAL A 302 8.20 -28.94 -23.01
N PHE A 303 8.78 -28.30 -21.99
CA PHE A 303 9.72 -27.19 -22.16
C PHE A 303 10.88 -27.52 -23.10
N ASP A 304 11.55 -28.65 -22.92
CA ASP A 304 12.73 -29.04 -23.73
C ASP A 304 12.43 -29.18 -25.23
N GLU A 305 11.19 -29.52 -25.59
CA GLU A 305 10.75 -29.59 -26.98
C GLU A 305 10.37 -28.20 -27.51
N ARG A 306 9.67 -27.40 -26.69
CA ARG A 306 9.34 -26.00 -27.05
C ARG A 306 10.60 -25.17 -27.21
N GLU A 307 11.60 -25.35 -26.36
CA GLU A 307 12.85 -24.60 -26.39
C GLU A 307 13.60 -24.84 -27.71
N LYS A 308 13.63 -26.10 -28.19
CA LYS A 308 14.21 -26.43 -29.52
C LYS A 308 13.49 -25.73 -30.65
N GLN A 309 12.16 -25.72 -30.63
CA GLN A 309 11.33 -25.02 -31.62
C GLN A 309 11.56 -23.51 -31.57
N GLN A 310 11.62 -22.92 -30.37
CA GLN A 310 11.85 -21.48 -30.17
C GLN A 310 13.25 -21.05 -30.61
N LYS A 311 14.29 -21.83 -30.29
CA LYS A 311 15.67 -21.58 -30.76
C LYS A 311 15.75 -21.60 -32.28
N HIS A 312 15.07 -22.55 -32.92
CA HIS A 312 15.01 -22.64 -34.38
C HIS A 312 14.23 -21.46 -34.99
N GLU A 313 13.07 -21.10 -34.42
CA GLU A 313 12.22 -20.02 -34.93
C GLU A 313 12.89 -18.65 -34.81
N PHE A 314 13.46 -18.34 -33.64
CA PHE A 314 13.98 -17.00 -33.35
C PHE A 314 15.44 -16.80 -33.75
N GLY A 315 16.26 -17.85 -33.77
CA GLY A 315 17.66 -17.75 -34.21
C GLY A 315 18.56 -16.85 -33.35
N PHE A 316 18.17 -16.53 -32.10
CA PHE A 316 18.94 -15.66 -31.22
C PHE A 316 20.33 -16.23 -30.89
N LEU A 317 21.30 -15.32 -30.71
CA LEU A 317 22.63 -15.64 -30.22
C LEU A 317 22.63 -15.97 -28.71
N LEU A 318 23.80 -16.37 -28.20
CA LEU A 318 23.99 -16.53 -26.76
C LEU A 318 23.87 -15.15 -26.08
N LEU A 319 23.01 -15.06 -25.06
CA LEU A 319 22.65 -13.84 -24.31
C LEU A 319 21.80 -12.84 -25.13
N PRO A 320 20.58 -13.22 -25.59
CA PRO A 320 19.68 -12.26 -26.22
C PRO A 320 19.30 -11.14 -25.26
N THR A 321 19.29 -9.93 -25.79
CA THR A 321 19.02 -8.68 -25.09
C THR A 321 17.59 -8.20 -25.34
N THR A 322 16.98 -7.67 -24.30
CA THR A 322 15.62 -7.13 -24.36
C THR A 322 15.40 -6.11 -23.24
N THR A 323 14.25 -5.45 -23.26
CA THR A 323 13.77 -4.60 -22.16
C THR A 323 12.43 -5.14 -21.65
N ILE A 324 11.93 -4.59 -20.54
CA ILE A 324 10.76 -5.17 -19.84
C ILE A 324 9.42 -4.79 -20.50
N GLY A 325 9.32 -3.66 -21.22
CA GLY A 325 8.07 -3.22 -21.85
C GLY A 325 7.96 -1.71 -22.03
N SER A 326 7.63 -0.99 -20.95
CA SER A 326 7.40 0.45 -20.97
C SER A 326 8.65 1.28 -21.32
N PHE A 327 8.46 2.31 -22.13
CA PHE A 327 9.46 3.36 -22.43
C PHE A 327 9.07 4.70 -21.77
N PRO A 328 9.97 5.71 -21.75
CA PRO A 328 9.71 6.98 -21.07
C PRO A 328 8.35 7.61 -21.41
N GLN A 329 7.50 7.76 -20.40
CA GLN A 329 6.20 8.42 -20.51
C GLN A 329 6.38 9.94 -20.52
N THR A 330 6.83 10.51 -21.63
CA THR A 330 7.20 11.93 -21.78
C THR A 330 6.02 12.88 -21.59
N LYS A 331 6.30 14.20 -21.46
CA LYS A 331 5.27 15.23 -21.22
C LYS A 331 4.20 15.26 -22.32
N ASP A 332 4.60 15.10 -23.57
CA ASP A 332 3.73 15.00 -24.75
C ASP A 332 2.86 13.74 -24.73
N VAL A 333 3.39 12.57 -24.35
CA VAL A 333 2.60 11.33 -24.21
C VAL A 333 1.49 11.51 -23.17
N ARG A 334 1.83 12.08 -22.01
CA ARG A 334 0.85 12.36 -20.94
C ARG A 334 -0.17 13.42 -21.38
N ALA A 335 0.26 14.45 -22.11
CA ALA A 335 -0.63 15.49 -22.64
C ALA A 335 -1.60 14.93 -23.69
N ASN A 336 -1.13 14.09 -24.62
CA ASN A 336 -1.94 13.43 -25.64
C ASN A 336 -3.03 12.56 -24.99
N ARG A 337 -2.67 11.75 -23.99
CA ARG A 337 -3.63 10.93 -23.22
C ARG A 337 -4.65 11.78 -22.48
N ALA A 338 -4.22 12.86 -21.84
CA ALA A 338 -5.12 13.78 -21.14
C ALA A 338 -6.09 14.49 -22.10
N ALA A 339 -5.61 14.89 -23.29
CA ALA A 339 -6.44 15.50 -24.32
C ALA A 339 -7.50 14.52 -24.84
N TYR A 340 -7.12 13.26 -25.08
CA TYR A 340 -8.06 12.22 -25.49
C TYR A 340 -9.12 11.94 -24.41
N LYS A 341 -8.71 11.76 -23.14
CA LYS A 341 -9.65 11.57 -22.02
C LYS A 341 -10.61 12.75 -21.82
N LYS A 342 -10.22 13.97 -22.22
CA LYS A 342 -11.06 15.17 -22.19
C LYS A 342 -11.90 15.38 -23.46
N GLY A 343 -11.80 14.50 -24.46
CA GLY A 343 -12.48 14.65 -25.75
C GLY A 343 -11.96 15.80 -26.61
N GLN A 344 -10.76 16.31 -26.33
CA GLN A 344 -10.15 17.45 -27.06
C GLN A 344 -9.52 17.02 -28.40
N ILE A 345 -9.21 15.74 -28.55
CA ILE A 345 -8.73 15.13 -29.78
C ILE A 345 -9.56 13.88 -30.07
N SER A 346 -9.68 13.55 -31.36
CA SER A 346 -10.36 12.32 -31.80
C SER A 346 -9.54 11.07 -31.47
N GLU A 347 -10.20 9.92 -31.42
CA GLU A 347 -9.53 8.61 -31.28
C GLU A 347 -8.50 8.37 -32.39
N ALA A 348 -8.79 8.82 -33.62
CA ALA A 348 -7.88 8.71 -34.75
C ALA A 348 -6.58 9.50 -34.50
N GLN A 349 -6.68 10.75 -34.02
CA GLN A 349 -5.51 11.56 -33.67
C GLN A 349 -4.72 10.95 -32.51
N TYR A 350 -5.40 10.43 -31.49
CA TYR A 350 -4.77 9.76 -30.35
C TYR A 350 -3.98 8.51 -30.79
N LYS A 351 -4.59 7.67 -31.62
CA LYS A 351 -3.98 6.45 -32.16
C LYS A 351 -2.78 6.77 -33.05
N GLU A 352 -2.89 7.77 -33.91
CA GLU A 352 -1.80 8.17 -34.80
C GLU A 352 -0.58 8.66 -34.03
N PHE A 353 -0.78 9.48 -32.99
CA PHE A 353 0.31 9.89 -32.11
C PHE A 353 1.01 8.69 -31.46
N ASN A 354 0.24 7.74 -30.91
CA ASN A 354 0.81 6.55 -30.28
C ASN A 354 1.56 5.67 -31.28
N ARG A 355 1.07 5.56 -32.53
CA ARG A 355 1.74 4.83 -33.61
C ARG A 355 3.09 5.44 -33.95
N GLU A 356 3.18 6.77 -34.09
CA GLU A 356 4.47 7.42 -34.32
C GLU A 356 5.43 7.24 -33.14
N LYS A 357 4.95 7.27 -31.89
CA LYS A 357 5.78 6.94 -30.71
C LYS A 357 6.27 5.48 -30.71
N ILE A 358 5.42 4.53 -31.07
CA ILE A 358 5.81 3.12 -31.22
C ILE A 358 6.90 2.98 -32.29
N LYS A 359 6.75 3.68 -33.42
CA LYS A 359 7.73 3.65 -34.51
C LYS A 359 9.09 4.26 -34.13
N GLU A 360 9.09 5.37 -33.41
CA GLU A 360 10.32 5.93 -32.80
C GLU A 360 10.98 4.95 -31.83
N CYS A 361 10.16 4.29 -31.00
CA CYS A 361 10.59 3.30 -30.02
C CYS A 361 11.23 2.06 -30.66
N ILE A 362 10.61 1.50 -31.70
CA ILE A 362 11.15 0.35 -32.44
C ILE A 362 12.47 0.73 -33.10
N ARG A 363 12.53 1.86 -33.83
CA ARG A 363 13.77 2.34 -34.47
C ARG A 363 14.93 2.48 -33.48
N LEU A 364 14.68 3.10 -32.32
CA LEU A 364 15.70 3.24 -31.29
C LEU A 364 16.24 1.89 -30.81
N GLN A 365 15.37 0.91 -30.61
CA GLN A 365 15.77 -0.42 -30.13
C GLN A 365 16.55 -1.18 -31.21
N GLU A 366 16.21 -1.01 -32.48
CA GLU A 366 16.97 -1.55 -33.62
C GLU A 366 18.36 -0.88 -33.72
N ASP A 367 18.42 0.45 -33.59
CA ASP A 367 19.67 1.22 -33.67
C ASP A 367 20.67 0.82 -32.55
N ILE A 368 20.18 0.51 -31.34
CA ILE A 368 21.02 0.03 -30.23
C ILE A 368 21.26 -1.48 -30.25
N GLY A 369 20.63 -2.21 -31.18
CA GLY A 369 20.85 -3.65 -31.40
C GLY A 369 20.20 -4.58 -30.38
N LEU A 370 18.97 -4.31 -29.91
CA LEU A 370 18.22 -5.26 -29.09
C LEU A 370 17.70 -6.45 -29.91
N ASP A 371 17.69 -7.65 -29.32
CA ASP A 371 17.24 -8.88 -29.99
C ASP A 371 15.72 -9.08 -29.92
N VAL A 372 15.07 -8.68 -28.82
CA VAL A 372 13.62 -8.77 -28.63
C VAL A 372 13.07 -7.40 -28.26
N LEU A 373 12.23 -6.85 -29.14
CA LEU A 373 11.71 -5.49 -29.04
C LEU A 373 10.38 -5.41 -28.29
N VAL A 374 10.11 -4.22 -27.74
CA VAL A 374 8.84 -3.86 -27.10
C VAL A 374 8.27 -2.57 -27.72
N HIS A 375 6.94 -2.36 -27.64
CA HIS A 375 6.31 -1.19 -28.27
C HIS A 375 6.28 0.07 -27.39
N GLY A 376 6.75 -0.01 -26.14
CA GLY A 376 6.90 1.13 -25.24
C GLY A 376 5.67 1.54 -24.42
N GLU A 377 4.50 0.93 -24.66
CA GLU A 377 3.27 1.09 -23.86
C GLU A 377 2.75 2.55 -23.77
N TYR A 378 2.93 3.35 -24.82
CA TYR A 378 2.49 4.76 -24.87
C TYR A 378 0.98 4.94 -24.70
N GLU A 379 0.19 3.93 -25.04
CA GLU A 379 -1.27 3.93 -24.88
C GLU A 379 -1.72 3.71 -23.43
N ARG A 380 -0.83 3.21 -22.55
CA ARG A 380 -1.19 2.74 -21.19
C ARG A 380 -0.78 3.75 -20.12
N ASN A 381 -1.73 4.08 -19.25
CA ASN A 381 -1.47 4.92 -18.08
C ASN A 381 -1.03 4.12 -16.87
N ASP A 382 -1.72 3.01 -16.65
CA ASP A 382 -1.54 2.12 -15.53
C ASP A 382 -1.78 0.68 -16.02
N MET A 383 -0.96 -0.24 -15.51
CA MET A 383 -0.94 -1.64 -15.96
C MET A 383 -2.14 -2.46 -15.48
N VAL A 384 -3.02 -1.91 -14.64
CA VAL A 384 -4.26 -2.56 -14.19
C VAL A 384 -5.48 -1.81 -14.74
N GLU A 385 -5.49 -0.47 -14.66
CA GLU A 385 -6.59 0.37 -15.18
C GLU A 385 -6.86 0.06 -16.66
N TYR A 386 -5.80 -0.03 -17.47
CA TYR A 386 -5.91 -0.28 -18.91
C TYR A 386 -6.63 -1.59 -19.27
N PHE A 387 -6.38 -2.66 -18.49
CA PHE A 387 -7.06 -3.94 -18.74
C PHE A 387 -8.48 -3.93 -18.21
N GLY A 388 -8.70 -3.38 -17.01
CA GLY A 388 -10.05 -3.32 -16.45
C GLY A 388 -11.02 -2.55 -17.35
N GLU A 389 -10.57 -1.52 -18.09
CA GLU A 389 -11.39 -0.76 -19.05
C GLU A 389 -11.86 -1.62 -20.26
N CYS A 390 -11.32 -2.83 -20.40
CA CYS A 390 -11.71 -3.81 -21.42
C CYS A 390 -12.31 -5.09 -20.83
N LEU A 391 -12.54 -5.13 -19.51
CA LEU A 391 -13.09 -6.27 -18.79
C LEU A 391 -14.43 -5.87 -18.15
N ASP A 392 -15.45 -6.69 -18.39
CA ASP A 392 -16.71 -6.59 -17.65
C ASP A 392 -16.47 -6.99 -16.18
N GLY A 393 -17.36 -6.54 -15.29
CA GLY A 393 -17.28 -6.86 -13.87
C GLY A 393 -16.35 -5.94 -13.06
N PHE A 394 -15.64 -5.02 -13.70
CA PHE A 394 -14.87 -3.96 -13.03
C PHE A 394 -15.67 -2.67 -12.89
N LEU A 395 -15.44 -1.96 -11.78
CA LEU A 395 -15.83 -0.57 -11.59
C LEU A 395 -14.60 0.33 -11.51
N PHE A 396 -14.79 1.57 -11.96
CA PHE A 396 -13.78 2.60 -11.95
C PHE A 396 -14.24 3.79 -11.14
N THR A 397 -13.30 4.35 -10.39
CA THR A 397 -13.51 5.51 -9.54
C THR A 397 -12.92 6.76 -10.17
N GLU A 398 -13.35 7.93 -9.72
CA GLU A 398 -12.87 9.24 -10.16
C GLU A 398 -11.73 9.73 -9.29
N LYS A 399 -11.86 9.61 -7.96
CA LYS A 399 -11.00 10.24 -6.95
C LYS A 399 -10.55 9.28 -5.85
N ALA A 400 -10.81 7.98 -5.99
CA ALA A 400 -10.44 6.96 -5.01
C ALA A 400 -8.94 6.61 -5.03
N TRP A 401 -8.07 7.60 -4.80
CA TRP A 401 -6.62 7.42 -4.74
C TRP A 401 -6.18 6.80 -3.42
N VAL A 402 -5.18 5.92 -3.49
CA VAL A 402 -4.51 5.29 -2.35
C VAL A 402 -3.01 5.46 -2.53
N GLN A 403 -2.29 5.82 -1.47
CA GLN A 403 -0.83 5.96 -1.52
C GLN A 403 -0.19 4.59 -1.78
N SER A 404 0.74 4.53 -2.74
CA SER A 404 1.54 3.32 -3.00
C SER A 404 2.96 3.46 -2.47
N TYR A 405 3.63 4.60 -2.68
CA TYR A 405 4.90 4.92 -2.04
C TYR A 405 5.22 6.41 -2.20
N GLY A 406 5.78 7.04 -1.17
CA GLY A 406 6.12 8.47 -1.21
C GLY A 406 4.95 9.31 -1.73
N THR A 407 5.19 10.13 -2.75
CA THR A 407 4.14 10.96 -3.36
C THR A 407 3.39 10.28 -4.52
N ARG A 408 3.62 8.99 -4.77
CA ARG A 408 2.94 8.23 -5.83
C ARG A 408 1.71 7.52 -5.27
N CYS A 409 0.56 7.85 -5.84
CA CYS A 409 -0.71 7.20 -5.56
C CYS A 409 -1.16 6.34 -6.74
N VAL A 410 -1.99 5.35 -6.44
CA VAL A 410 -2.70 4.52 -7.41
C VAL A 410 -4.20 4.64 -7.21
N LYS A 411 -4.97 4.40 -8.25
CA LYS A 411 -6.42 4.40 -8.20
C LYS A 411 -6.90 3.01 -8.64
N PRO A 412 -6.97 2.05 -7.71
CA PRO A 412 -7.20 0.66 -8.07
C PRO A 412 -8.62 0.50 -8.64
N PRO A 413 -8.80 -0.22 -9.75
CA PRO A 413 -10.13 -0.61 -10.19
C PRO A 413 -10.71 -1.63 -9.21
N ILE A 414 -12.04 -1.65 -9.11
CA ILE A 414 -12.74 -2.47 -8.13
C ILE A 414 -13.38 -3.65 -8.86
N VAL A 415 -13.05 -4.88 -8.45
CA VAL A 415 -13.79 -6.05 -8.91
C VAL A 415 -15.15 -6.02 -8.24
N TRP A 416 -16.17 -5.77 -9.04
CA TRP A 416 -17.55 -5.73 -8.60
C TRP A 416 -18.16 -7.12 -8.76
N GLY A 417 -18.19 -7.65 -9.98
CA GLY A 417 -18.85 -8.92 -10.34
C GLY A 417 -17.98 -9.91 -11.11
N ASP A 418 -18.63 -10.91 -11.73
CA ASP A 418 -17.96 -11.94 -12.54
C ASP A 418 -17.26 -11.30 -13.76
N ILE A 419 -15.98 -11.61 -13.94
CA ILE A 419 -15.11 -10.95 -14.95
C ILE A 419 -15.16 -11.68 -16.29
N SER A 420 -15.42 -10.93 -17.37
CA SER A 420 -15.28 -11.39 -18.76
C SER A 420 -14.56 -10.37 -19.63
N ARG A 421 -13.91 -10.84 -20.70
CA ARG A 421 -13.27 -9.97 -21.69
C ARG A 421 -14.24 -9.65 -22.81
N SER A 422 -14.72 -8.42 -22.88
CA SER A 422 -15.69 -7.97 -23.88
C SER A 422 -15.08 -7.68 -25.25
N ARG A 423 -13.80 -7.30 -25.32
CA ARG A 423 -13.08 -7.01 -26.58
C ARG A 423 -11.57 -7.31 -26.53
N PRO A 424 -10.87 -7.43 -27.67
CA PRO A 424 -9.42 -7.47 -27.69
C PRO A 424 -8.80 -6.24 -27.00
N MET A 425 -7.81 -6.46 -26.13
CA MET A 425 -7.28 -5.41 -25.24
C MET A 425 -6.03 -4.75 -25.81
N THR A 426 -5.03 -5.55 -26.21
CA THR A 426 -3.69 -5.07 -26.59
C THR A 426 -3.31 -5.35 -28.04
N VAL A 427 -4.19 -6.03 -28.80
CA VAL A 427 -3.86 -6.60 -30.12
C VAL A 427 -3.52 -5.51 -31.13
N GLU A 428 -4.21 -4.38 -31.13
CA GLU A 428 -4.04 -3.32 -32.14
C GLU A 428 -2.60 -2.81 -32.18
N TYR A 429 -2.09 -2.32 -31.03
CA TYR A 429 -0.75 -1.72 -30.96
C TYR A 429 0.37 -2.75 -31.09
N SER A 430 0.20 -3.95 -30.53
CA SER A 430 1.18 -5.04 -30.72
C SER A 430 1.26 -5.51 -32.17
N THR A 431 0.14 -5.56 -32.89
CA THR A 431 0.14 -5.90 -34.32
C THR A 431 0.77 -4.79 -35.15
N TYR A 432 0.48 -3.52 -34.82
CA TYR A 432 1.13 -2.38 -35.46
C TYR A 432 2.65 -2.39 -35.23
N ALA A 433 3.11 -2.63 -34.01
CA ALA A 433 4.54 -2.75 -33.72
C ALA A 433 5.19 -3.88 -34.51
N LYS A 434 4.51 -5.04 -34.62
CA LYS A 434 5.00 -6.20 -35.36
C LYS A 434 5.15 -5.93 -36.86
N VAL A 435 4.33 -5.09 -37.49
CA VAL A 435 4.48 -4.81 -38.93
C VAL A 435 5.59 -3.79 -39.25
N LEU A 436 6.18 -3.17 -38.23
CA LEU A 436 7.30 -2.25 -38.39
C LEU A 436 8.67 -2.95 -38.35
N HIS A 437 8.71 -4.19 -37.86
CA HIS A 437 9.92 -4.99 -37.63
C HIS A 437 9.89 -6.31 -38.41
#